data_AF-A0A819T4A7-F1
#
_entry.id   AF-A0A819T4A7-F1
#
_cell.length_a   1.000
_cell.length_b   1.000
_cell.length_c   1.000
_cell.angle_alpha   90.00
_cell.angle_beta   90.00
_cell.angle_gamma   90.00
#
_symmetry.space_group_name_H-M   'P 1'
#
loop_
_entity.id
_entity.type
_entity.pdbx_description
1 polymer ?
#
loop_
_entity_poly.entity_id
_entity_poly.type
_entity_poly.pdbx_seq_one_letter_code
_entity_poly.pdbx_strand_id
1 'polypeptide(L)'
;MYQCIKRKLGTVTCKISYFCDEFDESKNYAGAIIYSIDGEYEWKNKEGGKANGFKGRSFYLIIQCTNDWPESYLKEAGKGRVHDYLLKNVLGIDYNQKRIACGGFAYVNGELKFSSIWLNRINQTGAESDGDKMLSEPEKDLISIFLSRIVQLNSSKQTPNRCSMPINQDTDQLPVDETRSHDPCATSTSVSHGHPKSSRTDSENDVIRIVCISDTHNGHSKQEFDDKIRKLQGDILIHAGDFGERGTVKERKDFRRWLESLTNFQYKIYIAGNMDAIGLDVKYEGAQRQKHPELVSRDSTVMYLENESCEVLGIKIYGCPYTPEFYGGFQYARRSEEAMALWKNIPKDCNLLISHGPPANILDQNSKGIAL
;
A
#
# COMPACT_ATOMS: atom_id res chain seq x y z
N MET A 1 -1.41 32.60 -8.98
CA MET A 1 -2.21 31.39 -9.31
C MET A 1 -2.49 30.50 -8.09
N TYR A 2 -1.50 29.91 -7.40
CA TYR A 2 -1.71 29.45 -6.01
C TYR A 2 -2.32 30.55 -5.11
N GLN A 3 -1.95 31.80 -5.38
CA GLN A 3 -2.35 33.02 -4.66
C GLN A 3 -3.84 33.36 -4.70
N CYS A 4 -4.47 32.76 -5.69
CA CYS A 4 -5.88 32.62 -5.79
C CYS A 4 -6.25 31.37 -5.01
N ILE A 5 -5.72 30.20 -5.35
CA ILE A 5 -6.04 28.85 -4.84
C ILE A 5 -6.12 28.74 -3.33
N LYS A 6 -5.15 29.27 -2.59
CA LYS A 6 -5.50 29.81 -1.28
C LYS A 6 -5.81 31.26 -1.46
N ARG A 7 -7.06 31.55 -1.24
CA ARG A 7 -7.44 32.71 -0.49
C ARG A 7 -8.72 32.36 0.24
N LYS A 8 -9.73 31.67 -0.31
CA LYS A 8 -10.02 30.62 -1.34
C LYS A 8 -9.80 29.14 -1.00
N LEU A 9 -8.85 28.72 -0.16
CA LEU A 9 -8.47 27.30 -0.10
C LEU A 9 -9.69 26.40 -0.03
N GLY A 10 -10.69 26.71 0.82
CA GLY A 10 -11.55 25.66 1.31
C GLY A 10 -10.66 24.48 1.69
N THR A 11 -10.64 23.47 0.82
CA THR A 11 -9.46 22.61 0.59
C THR A 11 -8.94 22.65 -0.84
N VAL A 12 -7.62 22.82 -0.98
CA VAL A 12 -6.87 22.44 -2.19
C VAL A 12 -6.00 21.27 -1.83
N THR A 13 -6.20 20.17 -2.55
CA THR A 13 -5.40 18.97 -2.45
C THR A 13 -4.10 19.18 -3.22
N CYS A 14 -3.18 19.92 -2.63
CA CYS A 14 -1.78 19.82 -3.03
C CYS A 14 -1.30 18.41 -2.71
N LYS A 15 -0.73 17.76 -3.72
CA LYS A 15 -0.15 16.42 -3.57
C LYS A 15 1.36 16.62 -3.45
N ILE A 16 1.88 16.27 -2.28
CA ILE A 16 3.32 16.10 -2.09
C ILE A 16 3.74 14.95 -3.01
N SER A 17 4.82 15.13 -3.79
CA SER A 17 5.35 14.04 -4.59
C SER A 17 5.62 12.84 -3.68
N TYR A 18 5.22 11.64 -4.09
CA TYR A 18 5.47 10.42 -3.31
C TYR A 18 6.97 10.20 -3.04
N PHE A 19 7.83 10.79 -3.86
CA PHE A 19 9.29 10.75 -3.72
C PHE A 19 9.83 11.95 -2.94
N CYS A 20 9.02 12.63 -2.13
CA CYS A 20 9.59 13.59 -1.20
C CYS A 20 10.22 12.82 -0.04
N ASP A 21 11.41 13.25 0.35
CA ASP A 21 12.01 12.76 1.59
C ASP A 21 11.22 13.30 2.79
N GLU A 22 11.28 12.60 3.91
CA GLU A 22 10.84 13.16 5.17
C GLU A 22 11.68 14.41 5.49
N PHE A 23 11.00 15.48 5.87
CA PHE A 23 11.64 16.75 6.15
C PHE A 23 12.21 16.77 7.57
N ASP A 24 13.49 17.14 7.67
CA ASP A 24 14.27 17.28 8.89
C ASP A 24 15.02 18.63 8.81
N GLU A 25 14.61 19.59 9.62
CA GLU A 25 15.17 20.95 9.59
C GLU A 25 16.68 21.04 9.86
N SER A 26 17.32 19.98 10.36
CA SER A 26 18.78 19.91 10.53
C SER A 26 19.54 19.62 9.24
N LYS A 27 18.83 19.25 8.17
CA LYS A 27 19.42 18.85 6.88
C LYS A 27 19.15 19.88 5.78
N ASN A 28 19.93 19.79 4.72
CA ASN A 28 19.72 20.62 3.54
C ASN A 28 18.76 19.93 2.58
N TYR A 29 17.92 20.72 1.90
CA TYR A 29 16.97 20.24 0.92
C TYR A 29 16.99 21.10 -0.34
N ALA A 30 16.55 20.49 -1.42
CA ALA A 30 16.19 21.16 -2.66
C ALA A 30 14.74 20.80 -3.01
N GLY A 31 14.03 21.74 -3.63
CA GLY A 31 12.68 21.49 -4.04
C GLY A 31 12.23 22.23 -5.28
N ALA A 32 11.19 21.67 -5.90
CA ALA A 32 10.56 22.20 -7.10
C ALA A 32 9.05 22.26 -6.91
N ILE A 33 8.45 23.38 -7.31
CA ILE A 33 7.00 23.55 -7.45
C ILE A 33 6.66 23.37 -8.93
N ILE A 34 5.83 22.42 -9.33
CA ILE A 34 5.50 22.22 -10.76
C ILE A 34 4.05 22.64 -11.02
N TYR A 35 3.89 23.65 -11.86
CA TYR A 35 2.60 24.27 -12.19
C TYR A 35 1.93 23.62 -13.41
N SER A 36 2.69 23.20 -14.42
CA SER A 36 2.18 22.46 -15.59
C SER A 36 3.29 21.73 -16.35
N ILE A 37 2.91 20.68 -17.09
CA ILE A 37 3.78 19.94 -18.02
C ILE A 37 3.02 19.83 -19.35
N ASP A 38 3.63 20.26 -20.45
CA ASP A 38 3.03 20.38 -21.78
C ASP A 38 1.75 21.25 -21.82
N GLY A 39 1.66 22.24 -20.91
CA GLY A 39 0.44 23.04 -20.74
C GLY A 39 -0.71 22.28 -20.07
N GLU A 40 -0.53 20.99 -19.79
CA GLU A 40 -1.52 20.13 -19.16
C GLU A 40 -1.48 20.26 -17.64
N TYR A 41 -2.68 20.26 -17.07
CA TYR A 41 -2.89 20.17 -15.63
C TYR A 41 -2.98 18.74 -15.14
N GLU A 42 -2.83 17.74 -16.02
CA GLU A 42 -2.73 16.35 -15.64
C GLU A 42 -1.50 15.75 -16.32
N TRP A 43 -0.66 15.05 -15.56
CA TRP A 43 0.45 14.32 -16.15
C TRP A 43 0.48 12.88 -15.67
N LYS A 44 1.13 12.03 -16.47
CA LYS A 44 1.34 10.62 -16.19
C LYS A 44 2.83 10.31 -16.34
N ASN A 45 3.46 9.70 -15.33
CA ASN A 45 4.84 9.24 -15.52
C ASN A 45 4.83 8.11 -16.56
N LYS A 46 5.54 8.34 -17.67
CA LYS A 46 5.72 7.36 -18.75
C LYS A 46 7.12 6.74 -18.73
N GLU A 47 8.05 7.32 -17.97
CA GLU A 47 9.37 6.77 -17.77
C GLU A 47 9.36 5.73 -16.63
N GLY A 48 10.32 4.82 -16.68
CA GLY A 48 10.43 3.71 -15.74
C GLY A 48 10.73 4.15 -14.30
N GLY A 49 10.68 3.20 -13.37
CA GLY A 49 10.91 3.43 -11.94
C GLY A 49 9.62 3.36 -11.10
N LYS A 50 9.75 3.69 -9.80
CA LYS A 50 8.68 3.52 -8.79
C LYS A 50 7.44 4.39 -9.03
N ALA A 51 7.53 5.38 -9.92
CA ALA A 51 6.43 6.29 -10.28
C ALA A 51 5.74 5.93 -11.60
N ASN A 52 6.18 4.87 -12.29
CA ASN A 52 5.66 4.54 -13.60
C ASN A 52 4.14 4.31 -13.56
N GLY A 53 3.42 4.99 -14.44
CA GLY A 53 1.98 4.85 -14.57
C GLY A 53 1.15 5.73 -13.62
N PHE A 54 1.78 6.41 -12.66
CA PHE A 54 1.08 7.35 -11.77
C PHE A 54 0.55 8.54 -12.55
N LYS A 55 -0.73 8.87 -12.33
CA LYS A 55 -1.40 10.05 -12.87
C LYS A 55 -1.64 11.06 -11.76
N GLY A 56 -1.46 12.34 -12.02
CA GLY A 56 -1.88 13.36 -11.07
C GLY A 56 -2.08 14.73 -11.69
N ARG A 57 -2.62 15.65 -10.89
CA ARG A 57 -2.97 17.00 -11.32
C ARG A 57 -1.86 18.01 -10.97
N SER A 58 -1.65 19.01 -11.80
CA SER A 58 -0.52 19.95 -11.75
C SER A 58 -0.63 20.91 -10.58
N PHE A 59 -0.07 20.46 -9.45
CA PHE A 59 0.52 21.26 -8.41
C PHE A 59 1.42 20.35 -7.55
N TYR A 60 2.65 20.13 -7.99
CA TYR A 60 3.59 19.20 -7.33
C TYR A 60 4.57 19.97 -6.49
N LEU A 61 4.77 19.49 -5.27
CA LEU A 61 5.91 19.84 -4.45
C LEU A 61 6.85 18.65 -4.41
N ILE A 62 8.08 18.83 -4.88
CA ILE A 62 9.18 17.88 -4.70
C ILE A 62 10.10 18.47 -3.65
N ILE A 63 10.45 17.67 -2.62
CA ILE A 63 11.43 18.01 -1.58
C ILE A 63 12.39 16.84 -1.44
N GLN A 64 13.68 17.07 -1.66
CA GLN A 64 14.72 16.04 -1.60
C GLN A 64 15.88 16.53 -0.74
N CYS A 65 16.34 15.68 0.18
CA CYS A 65 17.49 15.92 1.04
C CYS A 65 18.74 15.97 0.17
N THR A 66 19.48 17.07 0.25
CA THR A 66 20.67 17.32 -0.59
C THR A 66 21.97 16.90 0.07
N ASN A 67 21.96 16.51 1.35
CA ASN A 67 23.16 16.14 2.10
C ASN A 67 23.90 14.96 1.45
N ASP A 68 23.17 14.03 0.84
CA ASP A 68 23.71 12.82 0.22
C ASP A 68 23.77 12.91 -1.31
N TRP A 69 23.50 14.09 -1.89
CA TRP A 69 23.58 14.26 -3.34
C TRP A 69 25.03 14.16 -3.82
N PRO A 70 25.30 13.41 -4.90
CA PRO A 70 26.63 13.35 -5.49
C PRO A 70 27.22 14.74 -5.78
N GLU A 71 28.53 14.91 -5.56
CA GLU A 71 29.22 16.20 -5.66
C GLU A 71 29.09 16.86 -7.05
N SER A 72 29.04 16.03 -8.11
CA SER A 72 28.79 16.48 -9.48
C SER A 72 27.43 17.19 -9.61
N TYR A 73 26.41 16.73 -8.88
CA TYR A 73 25.09 17.33 -8.87
C TYR A 73 25.02 18.56 -7.98
N LEU A 74 25.73 18.59 -6.84
CA LEU A 74 25.85 19.80 -6.03
C LEU A 74 26.51 20.96 -6.80
N LYS A 75 27.51 20.66 -7.64
CA LYS A 75 28.16 21.66 -8.52
C LYS A 75 27.22 22.24 -9.58
N GLU A 76 26.31 21.44 -10.14
CA GLU A 76 25.30 21.91 -11.11
C GLU A 76 24.10 22.57 -10.43
N ALA A 77 23.68 22.07 -9.27
CA ALA A 77 22.68 22.68 -8.40
C ALA A 77 23.12 24.08 -7.94
N GLY A 78 24.39 24.26 -7.58
CA GLY A 78 25.00 25.56 -7.26
C GLY A 78 25.01 26.55 -8.43
N LYS A 79 24.80 26.07 -9.67
CA LYS A 79 24.55 26.88 -10.86
C LYS A 79 23.05 27.01 -11.16
N GLY A 80 22.19 26.88 -10.15
CA GLY A 80 20.73 27.06 -10.26
C GLY A 80 20.00 26.05 -11.13
N ARG A 81 20.59 24.87 -11.41
CA ARG A 81 19.98 23.76 -12.17
C ARG A 81 19.32 22.71 -11.29
N VAL A 82 18.87 23.12 -10.11
CA VAL A 82 18.20 22.26 -9.13
C VAL A 82 16.96 21.58 -9.74
N HIS A 83 16.17 22.30 -10.55
CA HIS A 83 14.95 21.76 -11.16
C HIS A 83 15.21 20.70 -12.19
N ASP A 84 16.26 20.84 -13.00
CA ASP A 84 16.58 19.87 -14.05
C ASP A 84 16.89 18.51 -13.40
N TYR A 85 17.65 18.53 -12.31
CA TYR A 85 17.90 17.33 -11.52
C TYR A 85 16.61 16.73 -10.94
N LEU A 86 15.77 17.55 -10.28
CA LEU A 86 14.54 17.06 -9.66
C LEU A 86 13.55 16.54 -10.71
N LEU A 87 13.38 17.24 -11.83
CA LEU A 87 12.50 16.82 -12.92
C LEU A 87 12.99 15.52 -13.56
N LYS A 88 14.30 15.44 -13.84
CA LYS A 88 14.88 14.25 -14.47
C LYS A 88 14.82 13.04 -13.55
N ASN A 89 15.23 13.17 -12.29
CA ASN A 89 15.36 12.02 -11.40
C ASN A 89 14.06 11.63 -10.69
N VAL A 90 13.15 12.59 -10.47
CA VAL A 90 11.87 12.32 -9.79
C VAL A 90 10.76 12.06 -10.81
N LEU A 91 10.74 12.79 -11.93
CA LEU A 91 9.68 12.67 -12.93
C LEU A 91 10.09 11.98 -14.23
N GLY A 92 11.39 11.78 -14.48
CA GLY A 92 11.86 11.24 -15.76
C GLY A 92 11.63 12.24 -16.90
N ILE A 93 11.81 13.54 -16.65
CA ILE A 93 11.57 14.55 -17.68
C ILE A 93 12.72 15.54 -17.68
N ASP A 94 13.36 15.72 -18.84
CA ASP A 94 14.35 16.78 -19.02
C ASP A 94 13.66 18.15 -19.02
N TYR A 95 14.29 19.14 -18.38
CA TYR A 95 13.74 20.48 -18.36
C TYR A 95 13.63 21.06 -19.79
N ASN A 96 12.43 21.52 -20.14
CA ASN A 96 12.18 22.26 -21.36
C ASN A 96 11.25 23.42 -21.07
N GLN A 97 11.75 24.64 -21.22
CA GLN A 97 11.03 25.89 -20.96
C GLN A 97 9.72 26.07 -21.75
N LYS A 98 9.53 25.36 -22.87
CA LYS A 98 8.27 25.39 -23.64
C LYS A 98 7.22 24.42 -23.10
N ARG A 99 7.66 23.42 -22.34
CA ARG A 99 6.85 22.30 -21.87
C ARG A 99 6.55 22.43 -20.38
N ILE A 100 7.52 22.86 -19.58
CA ILE A 100 7.42 22.82 -18.12
C ILE A 100 7.36 24.23 -17.56
N ALA A 101 6.36 24.49 -16.73
CA ALA A 101 6.32 25.65 -15.85
C ALA A 101 6.54 25.18 -14.40
N CYS A 102 7.62 25.62 -13.77
CA CYS A 102 7.92 25.30 -12.38
C CYS A 102 8.45 26.51 -11.58
N GLY A 103 8.60 26.34 -10.27
CA GLY A 103 9.30 27.23 -9.33
C GLY A 103 10.32 26.41 -8.52
N GLY A 104 11.26 27.09 -7.86
CA GLY A 104 12.42 26.47 -7.22
C GLY A 104 12.75 26.98 -5.83
N PHE A 105 13.23 26.10 -4.96
CA PHE A 105 13.77 26.49 -3.65
C PHE A 105 14.84 25.52 -3.14
N ALA A 106 15.58 25.97 -2.13
CA ALA A 106 16.51 25.17 -1.35
C ALA A 106 16.35 25.52 0.12
N TYR A 107 16.40 24.53 1.01
CA TYR A 107 16.50 24.73 2.44
C TYR A 107 17.95 24.44 2.83
N VAL A 108 18.65 25.43 3.39
CA VAL A 108 20.08 25.33 3.67
C VAL A 108 20.37 25.83 5.07
N ASN A 109 20.88 24.96 5.94
CA ASN A 109 21.25 25.28 7.33
C ASN A 109 20.12 25.99 8.11
N GLY A 110 18.91 25.45 8.06
CA GLY A 110 17.76 26.06 8.74
C GLY A 110 17.10 27.22 7.99
N GLU A 111 17.71 27.70 6.90
CA GLU A 111 17.21 28.84 6.13
C GLU A 111 16.65 28.42 4.79
N LEU A 112 15.41 28.83 4.53
CA LEU A 112 14.80 28.66 3.22
C LEU A 112 15.34 29.72 2.24
N LYS A 113 16.09 29.26 1.25
CA LYS A 113 16.68 30.06 0.18
C LYS A 113 15.94 29.80 -1.13
N PHE A 114 15.62 30.88 -1.83
CA PHE A 114 14.90 30.80 -3.10
C PHE A 114 15.85 31.26 -4.20
N SER A 115 16.21 30.36 -5.11
CA SER A 115 17.00 30.73 -6.29
C SER A 115 16.83 29.69 -7.38
N SER A 116 16.35 30.13 -8.54
CA SER A 116 16.36 29.35 -9.77
C SER A 116 16.92 30.20 -10.89
N ILE A 117 17.88 29.67 -11.65
CA ILE A 117 18.34 30.33 -12.88
C ILE A 117 17.25 30.30 -13.97
N TRP A 118 16.24 29.44 -13.84
CA TRP A 118 15.38 29.04 -14.96
C TRP A 118 13.89 29.33 -14.82
N LEU A 119 13.40 29.95 -13.73
CA LEU A 119 11.95 30.00 -13.48
C LEU A 119 11.33 31.41 -13.48
N ASN A 120 10.02 31.42 -13.75
CA ASN A 120 9.13 32.51 -14.17
C ASN A 120 9.29 33.06 -15.59
N ARG A 121 9.37 32.16 -16.60
CA ARG A 121 9.17 32.57 -17.99
C ARG A 121 7.98 31.81 -18.58
N ILE A 122 6.87 32.53 -18.74
CA ILE A 122 5.67 32.27 -19.55
C ILE A 122 5.82 31.02 -20.45
N ASN A 123 5.11 29.92 -20.16
CA ASN A 123 4.69 29.02 -21.23
C ASN A 123 3.36 29.51 -21.79
N GLN A 124 3.31 29.63 -23.11
CA GLN A 124 2.35 30.41 -23.89
C GLN A 124 0.98 29.72 -24.05
N THR A 125 0.40 29.23 -22.95
CA THR A 125 -0.95 28.61 -22.93
C THR A 125 -1.87 29.17 -21.83
N GLY A 126 -1.50 30.29 -21.19
CA GLY A 126 -2.43 31.08 -20.38
C GLY A 126 -2.22 31.07 -18.86
N ALA A 127 -1.10 30.54 -18.37
CA ALA A 127 -0.68 30.72 -16.97
C ALA A 127 0.37 31.85 -16.89
N GLU A 128 -0.03 33.01 -16.37
CA GLU A 128 0.88 34.14 -16.15
C GLU A 128 1.70 33.93 -14.86
N SER A 129 3.03 33.83 -15.00
CA SER A 129 3.98 34.07 -13.91
C SER A 129 4.38 35.56 -13.94
N ASP A 130 4.75 36.12 -12.79
CA ASP A 130 5.15 37.53 -12.64
C ASP A 130 6.52 37.88 -13.25
N GLY A 131 7.28 36.89 -13.72
CA GLY A 131 8.58 37.12 -14.35
C GLY A 131 9.77 37.11 -13.38
N ASP A 132 9.52 36.96 -12.07
CA ASP A 132 10.55 37.09 -11.03
C ASP A 132 11.43 35.84 -10.92
N LYS A 133 12.74 36.01 -10.73
CA LYS A 133 13.65 34.88 -10.48
C LYS A 133 13.46 34.28 -9.07
N MET A 134 12.72 34.98 -8.22
CA MET A 134 12.35 34.59 -6.87
C MET A 134 10.93 34.04 -6.85
N LEU A 135 10.65 33.16 -5.88
CA LEU A 135 9.28 32.78 -5.58
C LEU A 135 8.49 33.98 -5.05
N SER A 136 7.23 34.07 -5.43
CA SER A 136 6.27 35.03 -4.90
C SER A 136 5.90 34.73 -3.45
N GLU A 137 5.47 35.72 -2.66
CA GLU A 137 5.17 35.56 -1.23
C GLU A 137 4.22 34.37 -0.92
N PRO A 138 3.08 34.21 -1.61
CA PRO A 138 2.24 33.02 -1.45
C PRO A 138 2.87 31.67 -1.77
N GLU A 139 3.90 31.60 -2.61
CA GLU A 139 4.63 30.36 -2.84
C GLU A 139 5.57 30.05 -1.66
N LYS A 140 6.14 31.08 -1.04
CA LYS A 140 6.91 30.95 0.21
C LYS A 140 6.00 30.52 1.37
N ASP A 141 4.82 31.13 1.50
CA ASP A 141 3.81 30.75 2.50
C ASP A 141 3.40 29.29 2.36
N LEU A 142 3.17 28.86 1.11
CA LEU A 142 2.79 27.51 0.79
C LEU A 142 3.85 26.49 1.19
N ILE A 143 5.13 26.75 0.83
CA ILE A 143 6.24 25.88 1.21
C ILE A 143 6.30 25.78 2.74
N SER A 144 6.21 26.91 3.45
CA SER A 144 6.26 26.95 4.92
C SER A 144 5.14 26.14 5.58
N ILE A 145 3.92 26.19 5.04
CA ILE A 145 2.78 25.38 5.51
C ILE A 145 3.04 23.88 5.29
N PHE A 146 3.66 23.50 4.17
CA PHE A 146 3.95 22.09 3.91
C PHE A 146 5.07 21.55 4.79
N LEU A 147 6.17 22.29 4.93
CA LEU A 147 7.26 21.88 5.80
C LEU A 147 6.76 21.69 7.24
N SER A 148 5.95 22.62 7.77
CA SER A 148 5.35 22.48 9.11
C SER A 148 4.37 21.31 9.24
N ARG A 149 3.61 20.97 8.20
CA ARG A 149 2.72 19.79 8.20
C ARG A 149 3.49 18.47 8.13
N ILE A 150 4.57 18.40 7.36
CA ILE A 150 5.43 17.21 7.32
C ILE A 150 6.01 16.97 8.72
N VAL A 151 6.48 18.03 9.40
CA VAL A 151 6.95 17.95 10.79
C VAL A 151 5.84 17.46 11.73
N GLN A 152 4.62 18.00 11.68
CA GLN A 152 3.50 17.54 12.52
C GLN A 152 3.10 16.08 12.27
N LEU A 153 3.09 15.64 11.01
CA LEU A 153 2.82 14.25 10.65
C LEU A 153 3.91 13.30 11.17
N ASN A 154 5.13 13.79 11.33
CA ASN A 154 6.25 13.03 11.88
C ASN A 154 6.21 13.01 13.42
N SER A 155 5.83 14.11 14.07
CA SER A 155 5.68 14.17 15.53
C SER A 155 4.51 13.33 16.06
N SER A 156 3.40 13.22 15.30
CA SER A 156 2.25 12.41 15.69
C SER A 156 2.50 10.89 15.62
N LYS A 157 3.52 10.45 14.87
CA LYS A 157 4.01 9.07 14.86
C LYS A 157 4.90 8.72 16.08
N GLN A 158 5.31 9.70 16.90
CA GLN A 158 6.26 9.51 18.01
C GLN A 158 5.65 9.51 19.43
N THR A 159 4.33 9.47 19.61
CA THR A 159 3.73 9.38 20.96
C THR A 159 3.15 8.00 21.28
N PRO A 160 3.89 7.10 21.97
CA PRO A 160 3.29 6.01 22.72
C PRO A 160 2.94 6.51 24.12
N ASN A 161 1.66 6.72 24.40
CA ASN A 161 1.19 6.92 25.78
C ASN A 161 1.41 5.62 26.58
N ARG A 162 2.49 5.56 27.37
CA ARG A 162 2.63 4.63 28.49
C ARG A 162 1.67 5.08 29.60
N CYS A 163 0.53 4.41 29.71
CA CYS A 163 -0.19 4.35 30.97
C CYS A 163 0.39 3.19 31.79
N SER A 164 1.29 3.52 32.71
CA SER A 164 1.65 2.68 33.85
C SER A 164 0.59 2.79 34.94
N MET A 165 0.25 1.67 35.60
CA MET A 165 -0.23 1.50 37.00
C MET A 165 -0.60 0.01 37.22
N PRO A 166 -0.64 -0.52 38.46
CA PRO A 166 0.48 -1.05 39.23
C PRO A 166 0.46 -2.59 39.34
N ILE A 167 1.62 -3.16 39.66
CA ILE A 167 1.82 -4.58 39.98
C ILE A 167 1.20 -4.85 41.35
N ASN A 168 0.18 -5.72 41.40
CA ASN A 168 -0.22 -6.35 42.65
C ASN A 168 0.53 -7.68 42.76
N GLN A 169 1.42 -7.76 43.74
CA GLN A 169 2.04 -8.98 44.19
C GLN A 169 0.99 -9.73 45.01
N ASP A 170 0.65 -10.95 44.59
CA ASP A 170 0.16 -11.96 45.52
C ASP A 170 0.74 -13.32 45.12
N THR A 171 1.59 -13.78 46.02
CA THR A 171 2.11 -15.14 46.16
C THR A 171 0.97 -16.09 46.52
N ASP A 172 0.88 -17.26 45.90
CA ASP A 172 0.93 -18.53 46.63
C ASP A 172 0.80 -19.77 45.72
N GLN A 173 1.83 -20.61 45.84
CA GLN A 173 1.80 -22.07 46.04
C GLN A 173 0.98 -22.97 45.10
N LEU A 174 1.73 -23.74 44.31
CA LEU A 174 1.35 -25.07 43.80
C LEU A 174 1.04 -26.04 44.96
N PRO A 175 0.23 -27.07 44.70
CA PRO A 175 0.79 -28.40 44.87
C PRO A 175 0.62 -29.29 43.65
N VAL A 176 1.62 -30.17 43.57
CA VAL A 176 1.86 -31.28 42.67
C VAL A 176 0.77 -32.34 42.86
N ASP A 177 0.24 -32.90 41.78
CA ASP A 177 -0.25 -34.28 41.84
C ASP A 177 -0.03 -35.00 40.50
N GLU A 178 0.61 -36.17 40.61
CA GLU A 178 0.99 -37.07 39.54
C GLU A 178 -0.16 -38.02 39.27
N THR A 179 -0.62 -38.16 38.02
CA THR A 179 -1.07 -39.47 37.53
C THR A 179 -0.88 -39.59 36.02
N ARG A 180 -0.13 -40.63 35.66
CA ARG A 180 0.09 -41.19 34.32
C ARG A 180 -1.23 -41.57 33.65
N SER A 181 -1.33 -41.38 32.33
CA SER A 181 -1.47 -42.52 31.39
C SER A 181 -1.61 -42.09 29.92
N HIS A 182 -0.80 -42.75 29.08
CA HIS A 182 -1.01 -43.06 27.65
C HIS A 182 -0.66 -42.03 26.56
N ASP A 183 0.63 -42.03 26.19
CA ASP A 183 1.08 -41.92 24.80
C ASP A 183 0.89 -43.26 24.05
N PRO A 184 0.78 -43.20 22.71
CA PRO A 184 1.83 -43.80 21.92
C PRO A 184 2.38 -42.87 20.81
N CYS A 185 3.72 -42.71 20.81
CA CYS A 185 4.67 -43.00 19.72
C CYS A 185 4.05 -43.04 18.29
N ALA A 186 4.58 -42.45 17.21
CA ALA A 186 5.90 -42.02 16.76
C ALA A 186 5.62 -41.21 15.46
N THR A 187 6.48 -40.49 14.76
CA THR A 187 7.90 -40.63 14.43
C THR A 187 8.24 -39.36 13.66
N SER A 188 9.36 -38.72 13.98
CA SER A 188 10.00 -37.70 13.18
C SER A 188 10.59 -38.31 11.91
N THR A 189 10.12 -37.91 10.73
CA THR A 189 10.85 -38.05 9.47
C THR A 189 11.03 -36.68 8.86
N SER A 190 12.22 -36.11 9.10
CA SER A 190 12.75 -34.98 8.36
C SER A 190 12.99 -35.41 6.90
N VAL A 191 12.04 -35.11 6.01
CA VAL A 191 12.26 -35.24 4.58
C VAL A 191 12.59 -33.85 4.01
N SER A 192 13.88 -33.62 3.79
CA SER A 192 14.38 -32.47 3.05
C SER A 192 13.93 -32.58 1.59
N HIS A 193 12.78 -31.99 1.26
CA HIS A 193 12.37 -31.80 -0.13
C HIS A 193 13.04 -30.52 -0.64
N GLY A 194 14.01 -30.71 -1.54
CA GLY A 194 14.69 -29.63 -2.24
C GLY A 194 13.66 -28.71 -2.91
N HIS A 195 13.65 -27.46 -2.47
CA HIS A 195 12.87 -26.41 -3.10
C HIS A 195 13.46 -26.13 -4.49
N PRO A 196 12.63 -25.90 -5.53
CA PRO A 196 13.14 -25.43 -6.81
C PRO A 196 13.84 -24.09 -6.61
N LYS A 197 15.13 -24.04 -6.97
CA LYS A 197 15.95 -22.83 -6.88
C LYS A 197 15.34 -21.74 -7.76
N SER A 198 14.90 -20.68 -7.12
CA SER A 198 14.61 -19.39 -7.75
C SER A 198 15.81 -18.95 -8.59
N SER A 199 15.59 -18.57 -9.83
CA SER A 199 16.62 -18.08 -10.76
C SER A 199 16.99 -16.61 -10.51
N ARG A 200 16.87 -16.10 -9.28
CA ARG A 200 17.26 -14.73 -8.91
C ARG A 200 18.66 -14.74 -8.30
N THR A 201 19.57 -13.97 -8.88
CA THR A 201 20.95 -13.80 -8.44
C THR A 201 21.00 -13.14 -7.05
N ASP A 202 21.89 -13.62 -6.19
CA ASP A 202 21.99 -13.37 -4.73
C ASP A 202 22.21 -11.90 -4.27
N SER A 203 21.98 -10.89 -5.12
CA SER A 203 22.17 -9.47 -4.79
C SER A 203 20.88 -8.65 -4.61
N GLU A 204 19.68 -9.25 -4.69
CA GLU A 204 18.36 -8.59 -4.52
C GLU A 204 17.59 -9.02 -3.23
N ASN A 205 18.29 -9.62 -2.25
CA ASN A 205 17.67 -10.29 -1.11
C ASN A 205 17.19 -9.37 0.02
N ASP A 206 16.05 -8.67 -0.12
CA ASP A 206 15.30 -8.19 1.08
C ASP A 206 13.82 -7.82 0.86
N VAL A 207 13.26 -7.92 -0.36
CA VAL A 207 11.88 -7.46 -0.62
C VAL A 207 10.99 -8.60 -1.08
N ILE A 208 9.93 -8.87 -0.29
CA ILE A 208 8.85 -9.78 -0.66
C ILE A 208 7.79 -9.00 -1.44
N ARG A 209 7.47 -9.45 -2.66
CA ARG A 209 6.45 -8.83 -3.52
C ARG A 209 5.13 -9.57 -3.42
N ILE A 210 4.13 -8.87 -2.91
CA ILE A 210 2.75 -9.35 -2.78
C ILE A 210 1.90 -8.73 -3.88
N VAL A 211 1.16 -9.55 -4.62
CA VAL A 211 0.17 -9.13 -5.61
C VAL A 211 -1.22 -9.38 -5.03
N CYS A 212 -2.04 -8.34 -4.94
CA CYS A 212 -3.39 -8.43 -4.38
C CYS A 212 -4.44 -8.26 -5.48
N ILE A 213 -5.41 -9.18 -5.50
CA ILE A 213 -6.63 -9.14 -6.32
C ILE A 213 -7.83 -9.49 -5.44
N SER A 214 -9.04 -9.24 -5.94
CA SER A 214 -10.31 -9.55 -5.27
C SER A 214 -11.44 -9.48 -6.30
N ASP A 215 -12.64 -9.94 -5.91
CA ASP A 215 -13.89 -9.68 -6.64
C ASP A 215 -13.83 -10.09 -8.12
N THR A 216 -13.22 -11.24 -8.40
CA THR A 216 -13.10 -11.71 -9.78
C THR A 216 -14.42 -12.21 -10.33
N HIS A 217 -15.34 -12.71 -9.49
CA HIS A 217 -16.67 -13.20 -9.87
C HIS A 217 -16.64 -14.10 -11.13
N ASN A 218 -15.93 -15.22 -11.06
CA ASN A 218 -15.66 -16.13 -12.19
C ASN A 218 -14.88 -15.51 -13.38
N GLY A 219 -14.46 -14.26 -13.27
CA GLY A 219 -13.71 -13.54 -14.30
C GLY A 219 -12.23 -13.88 -14.38
N HIS A 220 -11.72 -14.73 -13.48
CA HIS A 220 -10.31 -15.11 -13.40
C HIS A 220 -9.78 -15.78 -14.69
N SER A 221 -10.63 -16.53 -15.41
CA SER A 221 -10.28 -17.18 -16.68
C SER A 221 -10.58 -16.31 -17.92
N LYS A 222 -11.00 -15.05 -17.76
CA LYS A 222 -11.15 -14.13 -18.90
C LYS A 222 -9.76 -13.81 -19.45
N GLN A 223 -9.54 -14.04 -20.75
CA GLN A 223 -8.23 -13.98 -21.40
C GLN A 223 -7.42 -12.73 -21.03
N GLU A 224 -8.02 -11.53 -21.10
CA GLU A 224 -7.32 -10.28 -20.78
C GLU A 224 -6.84 -10.23 -19.32
N PHE A 225 -7.66 -10.72 -18.39
CA PHE A 225 -7.32 -10.75 -16.98
C PHE A 225 -6.26 -11.82 -16.70
N ASP A 226 -6.43 -13.03 -17.21
CA ASP A 226 -5.47 -14.13 -17.06
C ASP A 226 -4.09 -13.75 -17.64
N ASP A 227 -4.07 -13.17 -18.85
CA ASP A 227 -2.84 -12.68 -19.48
C ASP A 227 -2.14 -11.61 -18.63
N LYS A 228 -2.92 -10.73 -18.00
CA LYS A 228 -2.38 -9.70 -17.12
C LYS A 228 -1.77 -10.33 -15.87
N ILE A 229 -2.47 -11.27 -15.22
CA ILE A 229 -1.97 -11.95 -14.01
C ILE A 229 -0.72 -12.77 -14.31
N ARG A 230 -0.67 -13.49 -15.43
CA ARG A 230 0.49 -14.30 -15.85
C ARG A 230 1.72 -13.48 -16.21
N LYS A 231 1.56 -12.21 -16.58
CA LYS A 231 2.67 -11.27 -16.85
C LYS A 231 3.26 -10.65 -15.59
N LEU A 232 2.53 -10.66 -14.47
CA LEU A 232 3.06 -10.16 -13.20
C LEU A 232 4.15 -11.10 -12.67
N GLN A 233 5.02 -10.57 -11.84
CA GLN A 233 5.98 -11.34 -11.06
C GLN A 233 5.72 -11.00 -9.59
N GLY A 234 5.57 -11.99 -8.74
CA GLY A 234 5.36 -11.81 -7.31
C GLY A 234 5.75 -13.07 -6.54
N ASP A 235 6.06 -12.92 -5.26
CA ASP A 235 6.37 -14.05 -4.40
C ASP A 235 5.07 -14.60 -3.78
N ILE A 236 4.11 -13.72 -3.48
CA ILE A 236 2.79 -14.08 -2.94
C ILE A 236 1.68 -13.46 -3.79
N LEU A 237 0.71 -14.25 -4.23
CA LEU A 237 -0.58 -13.77 -4.75
C LEU A 237 -1.64 -13.89 -3.66
N ILE A 238 -2.42 -12.83 -3.44
CA ILE A 238 -3.55 -12.80 -2.52
C ILE A 238 -4.85 -12.56 -3.31
N HIS A 239 -5.88 -13.37 -3.06
CA HIS A 239 -7.25 -13.10 -3.49
C HIS A 239 -8.16 -12.84 -2.28
N ALA A 240 -8.67 -11.62 -2.14
CA ALA A 240 -9.42 -11.15 -0.96
C ALA A 240 -10.94 -11.44 -1.02
N GLY A 241 -11.33 -12.62 -1.50
CA GLY A 241 -12.74 -13.02 -1.58
C GLY A 241 -13.46 -12.62 -2.87
N ASP A 242 -14.69 -13.10 -3.01
CA ASP A 242 -15.56 -12.97 -4.18
C ASP A 242 -14.93 -13.53 -5.46
N PHE A 243 -14.38 -14.74 -5.36
CA PHE A 243 -13.83 -15.45 -6.52
C PHE A 243 -14.91 -16.04 -7.43
N GLY A 244 -16.09 -16.36 -6.86
CA GLY A 244 -17.26 -16.87 -7.57
C GLY A 244 -18.40 -15.86 -7.66
N GLU A 245 -19.46 -16.24 -8.37
CA GLU A 245 -20.74 -15.50 -8.38
C GLU A 245 -21.66 -15.98 -7.26
N ARG A 246 -21.55 -17.26 -6.88
CA ARG A 246 -22.30 -17.83 -5.76
C ARG A 246 -21.49 -18.77 -4.86
N GLY A 247 -20.24 -19.07 -5.21
CA GLY A 247 -19.38 -19.96 -4.42
C GLY A 247 -19.73 -21.45 -4.52
N THR A 248 -20.39 -21.87 -5.59
CA THR A 248 -20.71 -23.29 -5.80
C THR A 248 -19.44 -24.16 -5.82
N VAL A 249 -19.59 -25.45 -5.54
CA VAL A 249 -18.47 -26.42 -5.60
C VAL A 249 -17.77 -26.39 -6.97
N LYS A 250 -18.51 -26.13 -8.04
CA LYS A 250 -17.93 -26.01 -9.40
C LYS A 250 -17.03 -24.78 -9.51
N GLU A 251 -17.52 -23.61 -9.09
CA GLU A 251 -16.76 -22.35 -9.12
C GLU A 251 -15.51 -22.44 -8.25
N ARG A 252 -15.62 -23.01 -7.04
CA ARG A 252 -14.47 -23.25 -6.15
C ARG A 252 -13.40 -24.12 -6.79
N LYS A 253 -13.80 -25.22 -7.44
CA LYS A 253 -12.86 -26.10 -8.16
C LYS A 253 -12.22 -25.41 -9.35
N ASP A 254 -12.97 -24.59 -10.08
CA ASP A 254 -12.48 -23.86 -11.24
C ASP A 254 -11.43 -22.81 -10.82
N PHE A 255 -11.78 -21.98 -9.84
CA PHE A 255 -10.90 -20.97 -9.29
C PHE A 255 -9.62 -21.55 -8.69
N ARG A 256 -9.72 -22.62 -7.90
CA ARG A 256 -8.54 -23.31 -7.34
C ARG A 256 -7.61 -23.83 -8.43
N ARG A 257 -8.15 -24.45 -9.49
CA ARG A 257 -7.33 -24.92 -10.63
C ARG A 257 -6.65 -23.77 -11.36
N TRP A 258 -7.34 -22.64 -11.50
CA TRP A 258 -6.73 -21.45 -12.06
C TRP A 258 -5.54 -20.98 -11.21
N LEU A 259 -5.69 -20.87 -9.89
CA LEU A 259 -4.57 -20.54 -8.98
C LEU A 259 -3.42 -21.54 -9.07
N GLU A 260 -3.71 -22.85 -9.10
CA GLU A 260 -2.73 -23.92 -9.27
C GLU A 260 -1.96 -23.80 -10.60
N SER A 261 -2.59 -23.23 -11.65
CA SER A 261 -1.97 -23.04 -12.96
C SER A 261 -1.04 -21.83 -13.06
N LEU A 262 -1.01 -20.96 -12.05
CA LEU A 262 -0.16 -19.77 -12.03
C LEU A 262 1.23 -20.15 -11.49
N THR A 263 2.20 -20.24 -12.39
CA THR A 263 3.59 -20.63 -12.07
C THR A 263 4.50 -19.45 -11.74
N ASN A 264 4.02 -18.22 -11.92
CA ASN A 264 4.75 -16.97 -11.71
C ASN A 264 4.66 -16.42 -10.27
N PHE A 265 4.02 -17.16 -9.37
CA PHE A 265 3.92 -16.87 -7.94
C PHE A 265 4.39 -18.07 -7.12
N GLN A 266 5.17 -17.81 -6.06
CA GLN A 266 5.65 -18.86 -5.18
C GLN A 266 4.54 -19.36 -4.25
N TYR A 267 3.71 -18.47 -3.71
CA TYR A 267 2.56 -18.79 -2.87
C TYR A 267 1.30 -18.08 -3.36
N LYS A 268 0.14 -18.73 -3.19
CA LYS A 268 -1.17 -18.24 -3.61
C LYS A 268 -2.14 -18.44 -2.45
N ILE A 269 -2.56 -17.34 -1.83
CA ILE A 269 -3.40 -17.34 -0.63
C ILE A 269 -4.74 -16.70 -0.98
N TYR A 270 -5.84 -17.30 -0.55
CA TYR A 270 -7.15 -16.73 -0.80
C TYR A 270 -8.10 -16.96 0.35
N ILE A 271 -9.05 -16.04 0.48
CA ILE A 271 -10.19 -16.15 1.39
C ILE A 271 -11.48 -16.17 0.57
N ALA A 272 -12.59 -16.52 1.21
CA ALA A 272 -13.93 -16.32 0.66
C ALA A 272 -14.39 -14.87 0.84
N GLY A 273 -15.36 -14.45 0.03
CA GLY A 273 -16.15 -13.24 0.24
C GLY A 273 -17.65 -13.54 0.30
N ASN A 274 -18.48 -12.50 0.33
CA ASN A 274 -19.92 -12.68 0.50
C ASN A 274 -20.62 -13.40 -0.66
N MET A 275 -20.03 -13.37 -1.86
CA MET A 275 -20.51 -14.10 -3.04
C MET A 275 -20.01 -15.55 -3.10
N ASP A 276 -19.16 -15.98 -2.18
CA ASP A 276 -18.61 -17.34 -2.15
C ASP A 276 -19.36 -18.28 -1.20
N ALA A 277 -20.46 -17.82 -0.60
CA ALA A 277 -21.03 -18.42 0.60
C ALA A 277 -21.81 -19.73 0.43
N ILE A 278 -22.29 -20.10 -0.78
CA ILE A 278 -23.16 -21.29 -0.94
C ILE A 278 -22.45 -22.57 -0.52
N GLY A 279 -23.00 -23.17 0.55
CA GLY A 279 -22.45 -24.36 1.16
C GLY A 279 -21.04 -24.16 1.72
N LEU A 280 -20.63 -22.93 2.04
CA LEU A 280 -19.40 -22.62 2.80
C LEU A 280 -19.75 -21.94 4.14
N ASP A 281 -20.52 -20.87 4.11
CA ASP A 281 -20.97 -20.20 5.33
C ASP A 281 -22.13 -20.98 5.95
N VAL A 282 -21.95 -21.45 7.19
CA VAL A 282 -22.96 -22.20 7.96
C VAL A 282 -24.26 -21.44 8.18
N LYS A 283 -24.24 -20.11 8.09
CA LYS A 283 -25.43 -19.25 8.20
C LYS A 283 -26.13 -19.00 6.86
N TYR A 284 -25.54 -19.46 5.76
CA TYR A 284 -26.00 -19.20 4.41
C TYR A 284 -26.50 -20.47 3.71
N GLU A 285 -27.26 -20.28 2.62
CA GLU A 285 -27.99 -21.34 1.91
C GLU A 285 -27.17 -22.61 1.68
N GLY A 286 -27.78 -23.77 1.98
CA GLY A 286 -27.23 -25.08 1.63
C GLY A 286 -26.07 -25.57 2.49
N ALA A 287 -25.76 -24.89 3.60
CA ALA A 287 -24.70 -25.32 4.49
C ALA A 287 -25.05 -26.59 5.28
N GLN A 288 -24.16 -27.56 5.22
CA GLN A 288 -24.03 -28.62 6.22
C GLN A 288 -22.64 -28.51 6.82
N ARG A 289 -22.43 -28.97 8.07
CA ARG A 289 -21.09 -29.13 8.67
C ARG A 289 -20.31 -30.20 7.91
N GLN A 290 -19.92 -29.90 6.69
CA GLN A 290 -19.20 -30.79 5.79
C GLN A 290 -17.80 -30.24 5.57
N LYS A 291 -16.86 -31.15 5.32
CA LYS A 291 -15.52 -30.75 4.88
C LYS A 291 -15.62 -30.20 3.47
N HIS A 292 -14.81 -29.20 3.13
CA HIS A 292 -14.72 -28.60 1.81
C HIS A 292 -13.40 -29.00 1.12
N PRO A 293 -13.23 -30.27 0.71
CA PRO A 293 -11.99 -30.73 0.07
C PRO A 293 -11.68 -29.97 -1.23
N GLU A 294 -12.69 -29.37 -1.88
CA GLU A 294 -12.53 -28.47 -3.01
C GLU A 294 -11.90 -27.11 -2.68
N LEU A 295 -11.64 -26.78 -1.42
CA LEU A 295 -10.82 -25.62 -1.08
C LEU A 295 -9.36 -26.03 -0.81
N VAL A 296 -9.12 -27.30 -0.51
CA VAL A 296 -7.79 -27.80 -0.19
C VAL A 296 -7.07 -28.20 -1.47
N SER A 297 -5.99 -27.48 -1.80
CA SER A 297 -5.11 -27.88 -2.90
C SER A 297 -4.18 -29.01 -2.46
N ARG A 298 -3.76 -29.83 -3.44
CA ARG A 298 -2.63 -30.76 -3.25
C ARG A 298 -1.28 -30.05 -3.39
N ASP A 299 -1.27 -28.88 -4.02
CA ASP A 299 -0.14 -27.97 -4.04
C ASP A 299 -0.16 -27.17 -2.73
N SER A 300 0.78 -27.47 -1.83
CA SER A 300 0.89 -26.78 -0.54
C SER A 300 1.19 -25.29 -0.66
N THR A 301 1.51 -24.80 -1.86
CA THR A 301 1.68 -23.36 -2.11
C THR A 301 0.36 -22.64 -2.40
N VAL A 302 -0.77 -23.35 -2.53
CA VAL A 302 -2.12 -22.79 -2.65
C VAL A 302 -2.87 -23.01 -1.34
N MET A 303 -3.21 -21.93 -0.65
CA MET A 303 -3.81 -21.98 0.69
C MET A 303 -5.11 -21.17 0.75
N TYR A 304 -6.17 -21.82 1.22
CA TYR A 304 -7.40 -21.16 1.63
C TYR A 304 -7.35 -20.84 3.13
N LEU A 305 -7.76 -19.63 3.53
CA LEU A 305 -7.85 -19.25 4.94
C LEU A 305 -9.28 -18.82 5.29
N GLU A 306 -9.80 -19.33 6.40
CA GLU A 306 -11.09 -18.93 6.96
C GLU A 306 -11.00 -18.85 8.49
N ASN A 307 -10.76 -17.64 9.00
CA ASN A 307 -10.44 -17.41 10.41
C ASN A 307 -9.20 -18.21 10.88
N GLU A 308 -8.24 -18.37 9.98
CA GLU A 308 -7.03 -19.17 10.18
C GLU A 308 -5.79 -18.39 9.75
N SER A 309 -4.62 -18.86 10.19
CA SER A 309 -3.31 -18.29 9.85
C SER A 309 -2.47 -19.25 9.01
N CYS A 310 -1.58 -18.68 8.20
CA CYS A 310 -0.44 -19.39 7.63
C CYS A 310 0.83 -18.55 7.77
N GLU A 311 1.98 -19.18 7.58
CA GLU A 311 3.27 -18.49 7.55
C GLU A 311 4.01 -18.89 6.27
N VAL A 312 4.35 -17.89 5.45
CA VAL A 312 5.13 -18.07 4.22
C VAL A 312 6.18 -16.99 4.14
N LEU A 313 7.41 -17.35 3.77
CA LEU A 313 8.52 -16.40 3.65
C LEU A 313 8.75 -15.55 4.94
N GLY A 314 8.45 -16.12 6.11
CA GLY A 314 8.54 -15.44 7.41
C GLY A 314 7.44 -14.41 7.67
N ILE A 315 6.42 -14.31 6.81
CA ILE A 315 5.25 -13.44 7.00
C ILE A 315 4.10 -14.28 7.56
N LYS A 316 3.60 -13.89 8.74
CA LYS A 316 2.39 -14.45 9.35
C LYS A 316 1.15 -13.76 8.80
N ILE A 317 0.30 -14.53 8.13
CA ILE A 317 -0.86 -14.04 7.39
C ILE A 317 -2.13 -14.62 8.01
N TYR A 318 -3.10 -13.77 8.35
CA TYR A 318 -4.41 -14.18 8.87
C TYR A 318 -5.50 -13.85 7.84
N GLY A 319 -6.40 -14.80 7.56
CA GLY A 319 -7.52 -14.61 6.63
C GLY A 319 -8.89 -14.64 7.31
N CYS A 320 -9.73 -13.64 7.06
CA CYS A 320 -11.09 -13.53 7.57
C CYS A 320 -12.07 -13.17 6.44
N PRO A 321 -13.03 -14.04 6.07
CA PRO A 321 -13.98 -13.74 5.00
C PRO A 321 -15.11 -12.79 5.43
N TYR A 322 -15.27 -12.55 6.74
CA TYR A 322 -16.46 -11.91 7.28
C TYR A 322 -16.50 -10.39 7.04
N THR A 323 -17.69 -9.88 6.72
CA THR A 323 -17.98 -8.46 6.51
C THR A 323 -19.21 -8.00 7.32
N PRO A 324 -19.38 -6.67 7.53
CA PRO A 324 -20.66 -6.15 8.03
C PRO A 324 -21.82 -6.54 7.10
N GLU A 325 -23.01 -6.72 7.68
CA GLU A 325 -24.26 -6.97 6.94
C GLU A 325 -24.42 -6.07 5.71
N PHE A 326 -24.45 -6.71 4.53
CA PHE A 326 -24.61 -6.06 3.24
C PHE A 326 -25.47 -6.93 2.30
N TYR A 327 -24.84 -7.86 1.57
CA TYR A 327 -25.47 -8.85 0.69
C TYR A 327 -24.68 -10.16 0.70
N GLY A 328 -25.32 -11.32 0.50
CA GLY A 328 -24.65 -12.63 0.48
C GLY A 328 -24.41 -13.25 1.86
N GLY A 329 -23.40 -14.10 1.98
CA GLY A 329 -22.99 -14.73 3.25
C GLY A 329 -21.73 -14.12 3.85
N PHE A 330 -21.16 -14.81 4.85
CA PHE A 330 -20.03 -14.36 5.66
C PHE A 330 -20.29 -12.99 6.31
N GLN A 331 -21.44 -12.84 6.96
CA GLN A 331 -21.86 -11.56 7.54
C GLN A 331 -21.93 -11.59 9.06
N TYR A 332 -21.65 -10.44 9.67
CA TYR A 332 -21.97 -10.16 11.06
C TYR A 332 -22.77 -8.86 11.19
N ALA A 333 -23.61 -8.80 12.22
CA ALA A 333 -24.29 -7.57 12.60
C ALA A 333 -23.27 -6.51 13.03
N ARG A 334 -23.43 -5.27 12.54
CA ARG A 334 -22.55 -4.15 12.88
C ARG A 334 -22.51 -3.91 14.39
N ARG A 335 -21.30 -3.74 14.96
CA ARG A 335 -21.06 -3.50 16.39
C ARG A 335 -21.59 -4.61 17.32
N SER A 336 -21.74 -5.83 16.81
CA SER A 336 -22.16 -6.98 17.61
C SER A 336 -21.00 -7.61 18.40
N GLU A 337 -21.35 -8.40 19.41
CA GLU A 337 -20.38 -9.24 20.14
C GLU A 337 -19.71 -10.26 19.22
N GLU A 338 -20.44 -10.79 18.23
CA GLU A 338 -19.88 -11.68 17.22
C GLU A 338 -18.77 -10.99 16.41
N ALA A 339 -19.02 -9.76 15.93
CA ALA A 339 -18.01 -8.99 15.23
C ALA A 339 -16.77 -8.79 16.11
N MET A 340 -16.96 -8.38 17.38
CA MET A 340 -15.85 -8.20 18.32
C MET A 340 -15.08 -9.50 18.56
N ALA A 341 -15.76 -10.63 18.68
CA ALA A 341 -15.14 -11.94 18.88
C ALA A 341 -14.31 -12.37 17.65
N LEU A 342 -14.82 -12.19 16.43
CA LEU A 342 -14.11 -12.47 15.19
C LEU A 342 -12.78 -11.71 15.13
N TRP A 343 -12.83 -10.39 15.32
CA TRP A 343 -11.64 -9.55 15.22
C TRP A 343 -10.66 -9.73 16.37
N LYS A 344 -11.14 -10.16 17.55
CA LYS A 344 -10.28 -10.48 18.71
C LYS A 344 -9.44 -11.75 18.51
N ASN A 345 -9.86 -12.66 17.62
CA ASN A 345 -9.15 -13.90 17.34
C ASN A 345 -7.91 -13.71 16.45
N ILE A 346 -7.70 -12.53 15.87
CA ILE A 346 -6.49 -12.23 15.10
C ILE A 346 -5.27 -12.32 16.03
N PRO A 347 -4.26 -13.16 15.72
CA PRO A 347 -3.04 -13.25 16.51
C PRO A 347 -2.30 -11.91 16.59
N LYS A 348 -1.75 -11.60 17.75
CA LYS A 348 -1.03 -10.33 17.99
C LYS A 348 0.25 -10.18 17.16
N ASP A 349 0.82 -11.29 16.71
CA ASP A 349 2.01 -11.37 15.87
C ASP A 349 1.67 -11.49 14.37
N CYS A 350 0.40 -11.31 14.00
CA CYS A 350 -0.02 -11.24 12.60
C CYS A 350 0.67 -10.07 11.89
N ASN A 351 1.35 -10.35 10.78
CA ASN A 351 2.01 -9.34 9.96
C ASN A 351 1.09 -8.78 8.87
N LEU A 352 0.21 -9.63 8.33
CA LEU A 352 -0.70 -9.28 7.23
C LEU A 352 -2.09 -9.85 7.47
N LEU A 353 -3.08 -8.97 7.53
CA LEU A 353 -4.50 -9.33 7.61
C LEU A 353 -5.13 -9.28 6.21
N ILE A 354 -5.81 -10.36 5.83
CA ILE A 354 -6.67 -10.42 4.65
C ILE A 354 -8.11 -10.42 5.15
N SER A 355 -8.85 -9.34 4.91
CA SER A 355 -10.29 -9.26 5.10
C SER A 355 -10.97 -9.03 3.75
N HIS A 356 -12.16 -9.58 3.55
CA HIS A 356 -12.92 -9.31 2.33
C HIS A 356 -13.42 -7.86 2.32
N GLY A 357 -14.01 -7.41 3.43
CA GLY A 357 -14.48 -6.05 3.60
C GLY A 357 -13.36 -5.08 4.01
N PRO A 358 -13.45 -3.80 3.60
CA PRO A 358 -12.51 -2.78 4.04
C PRO A 358 -12.69 -2.42 5.52
N PRO A 359 -11.61 -1.98 6.21
CA PRO A 359 -11.73 -1.41 7.55
C PRO A 359 -12.43 -0.06 7.51
N ALA A 360 -13.13 0.28 8.60
CA ALA A 360 -13.87 1.52 8.71
C ALA A 360 -12.98 2.75 8.45
N ASN A 361 -13.47 3.66 7.60
CA ASN A 361 -12.82 4.87 7.12
C ASN A 361 -11.61 4.67 6.18
N ILE A 362 -11.39 3.46 5.66
CA ILE A 362 -10.30 3.17 4.72
C ILE A 362 -10.89 2.52 3.47
N LEU A 363 -11.11 3.33 2.43
CA LEU A 363 -11.70 2.88 1.16
C LEU A 363 -13.04 2.14 1.33
N ASP A 364 -13.79 2.48 2.37
CA ASP A 364 -15.06 1.84 2.77
C ASP A 364 -16.29 2.50 2.16
N GLN A 365 -16.12 3.47 1.26
CA GLN A 365 -17.21 4.17 0.61
C GLN A 365 -17.58 3.53 -0.73
N ASN A 366 -18.85 3.21 -0.93
CA ASN A 366 -19.35 2.77 -2.22
C ASN A 366 -19.45 3.93 -3.24
N SER A 367 -19.89 3.63 -4.47
CA SER A 367 -20.06 4.63 -5.54
C SER A 367 -21.02 5.79 -5.23
N LYS A 368 -21.83 5.66 -4.16
CA LYS A 368 -22.73 6.71 -3.66
C LYS A 368 -22.17 7.45 -2.43
N GLY A 369 -20.93 7.18 -2.04
CA GLY A 369 -20.27 7.78 -0.88
C GLY A 369 -20.75 7.23 0.47
N ILE A 370 -21.48 6.11 0.47
CA ILE A 370 -22.00 5.48 1.69
C ILE A 370 -20.95 4.51 2.21
N ALA A 371 -20.60 4.66 3.49
CA ALA A 371 -19.70 3.74 4.18
C ALA A 371 -20.36 2.36 4.38
N LEU A 372 -19.61 1.30 4.09
CA LEU A 372 -19.94 -0.11 4.32
C LEU A 372 -19.96 -0.51 5.80
#